data_AF-A0A2G2WR36-F1
#
_entry.id   AF-A0A2G2WR36-F1
#
_cell.length_a   1.000
_cell.length_b   1.000
_cell.length_c   1.000
_cell.angle_alpha   90.00
_cell.angle_beta   90.00
_cell.angle_gamma   90.00
#
_symmetry.space_group_name_H-M   'P 1'
#
loop_
_entity.id
_entity.type
_entity.pdbx_description
1 polymer ?
#
loop_
_entity_poly.entity_id
_entity_poly.type
_entity_poly.pdbx_seq_one_letter_code
_entity_poly.pdbx_strand_id
1 'polypeptide(L)'
;MTVDLFTSIDILDADDILYASVVSSVSSDILDADDILDASVVSSVSKDILDADDILYASIVSSVLTDILDDDDILYASVVSIVSTDILDADDILYASVVSSMLTDILDADDIFNASVMSSVSTDILDANDILDASVVSSSLIDM
;
A
#
# COMPACT_ATOMS: atom_id res chain seq x y z
N MET A 1 6.74 -24.53 15.59
CA MET A 1 6.14 -23.43 14.80
C MET A 1 5.88 -24.00 13.42
N THR A 2 4.62 -24.30 13.12
CA THR A 2 4.16 -24.44 11.74
C THR A 2 4.13 -23.03 11.17
N VAL A 3 4.89 -22.81 10.09
CA VAL A 3 4.83 -21.56 9.33
C VAL A 3 3.71 -21.79 8.34
N ASP A 4 2.55 -21.19 8.57
CA ASP A 4 1.47 -21.28 7.61
C ASP A 4 1.85 -20.38 6.43
N LEU A 5 2.11 -21.03 5.30
CA LEU A 5 2.46 -20.41 4.03
C LEU A 5 1.18 -20.36 3.20
N PHE A 6 0.60 -19.17 3.06
CA PHE A 6 -0.53 -18.97 2.16
C PHE A 6 -0.01 -18.63 0.77
N THR A 7 -0.36 -19.48 -0.20
CA THR A 7 0.07 -19.30 -1.60
C THR A 7 -0.66 -18.16 -2.29
N SER A 8 -1.90 -17.89 -1.86
CA SER A 8 -2.66 -16.69 -2.19
C SER A 8 -3.73 -16.52 -1.12
N ILE A 9 -4.02 -15.28 -0.76
CA ILE A 9 -5.22 -14.90 -0.01
C ILE A 9 -6.06 -14.06 -0.95
N ASP A 10 -7.34 -14.42 -1.02
CA ASP A 10 -8.38 -13.71 -1.73
C ASP A 10 -9.39 -13.33 -0.65
N ILE A 11 -9.47 -12.05 -0.33
CA ILE A 11 -10.38 -11.56 0.71
C ILE A 11 -11.70 -11.24 -0.01
N LEU A 12 -12.65 -12.17 0.11
CA LEU A 12 -13.89 -12.20 -0.68
C LEU A 12 -15.14 -11.98 0.17
N ASP A 13 -15.00 -11.98 1.50
CA ASP A 13 -16.07 -11.79 2.45
C ASP A 13 -15.78 -10.47 3.20
N ALA A 14 -16.77 -9.58 3.26
CA ALA A 14 -16.65 -8.29 3.94
C ALA A 14 -16.28 -8.43 5.42
N ASP A 15 -15.50 -7.47 5.93
CA ASP A 15 -15.13 -7.34 7.34
C ASP A 15 -14.17 -8.42 7.88
N ASP A 16 -13.26 -8.93 7.04
CA ASP A 16 -12.34 -10.01 7.41
C ASP A 16 -11.09 -9.50 8.14
N ILE A 17 -10.66 -10.27 9.15
CA ILE A 17 -9.39 -10.04 9.86
C ILE A 17 -8.52 -11.28 9.74
N LEU A 18 -7.37 -11.12 9.08
CA LEU A 18 -6.45 -12.23 8.82
C LEU A 18 -5.07 -12.03 9.43
N TYR A 19 -4.56 -13.11 10.02
CA TYR A 19 -3.20 -13.19 10.55
C TYR A 19 -2.41 -14.25 9.78
N ALA A 20 -1.30 -13.85 9.17
CA ALA A 20 -0.43 -14.75 8.41
C ALA A 20 1.05 -14.57 8.76
N SER A 21 1.85 -15.64 8.68
CA SER A 21 3.31 -15.48 8.79
C SER A 21 3.92 -15.11 7.44
N VAL A 22 3.60 -15.89 6.41
CA VAL A 22 4.14 -15.66 5.06
C VAL A 22 3.01 -15.79 4.06
N VAL A 23 2.84 -14.74 3.27
CA VAL A 23 1.87 -14.66 2.18
C VAL A 23 2.64 -14.46 0.88
N SER A 24 2.41 -15.32 -0.09
CA SER A 24 3.00 -15.14 -1.42
C SER A 24 2.29 -14.00 -2.16
N SER A 25 0.96 -14.03 -2.21
CA SER A 25 0.17 -12.98 -2.83
C SER A 25 -1.08 -12.68 -2.02
N VAL A 26 -1.40 -11.41 -1.90
CA VAL A 26 -2.72 -10.91 -1.53
C VAL A 26 -3.29 -10.31 -2.80
N SER A 27 -4.45 -10.81 -3.22
CA SER A 27 -5.27 -10.15 -4.23
C SER A 27 -6.62 -9.84 -3.60
N SER A 28 -7.09 -8.63 -3.84
CA SER A 28 -8.38 -8.17 -3.36
C SER A 28 -8.99 -7.36 -4.50
N ASP A 29 -10.05 -7.90 -5.11
CA ASP A 29 -10.97 -7.15 -5.96
C ASP A 29 -12.19 -6.86 -5.07
N ILE A 30 -12.07 -5.86 -4.21
CA ILE A 30 -13.02 -5.60 -3.14
C ILE A 30 -14.02 -4.54 -3.60
N LEU A 31 -15.30 -4.83 -3.38
CA LEU A 31 -16.40 -3.89 -3.51
C LEU A 31 -17.11 -3.81 -2.15
N ASP A 32 -17.17 -2.64 -1.53
CA ASP A 32 -17.94 -2.39 -0.29
C ASP A 32 -17.56 -3.27 0.92
N ALA A 33 -16.27 -3.49 1.21
CA ALA A 33 -15.82 -4.42 2.25
C ALA A 33 -14.47 -4.06 2.90
N ASP A 34 -14.50 -3.65 4.17
CA ASP A 34 -13.31 -3.22 4.92
C ASP A 34 -12.52 -4.42 5.49
N ASP A 35 -11.25 -4.59 5.16
CA ASP A 35 -10.45 -5.73 5.60
C ASP A 35 -9.18 -5.36 6.36
N ILE A 36 -8.76 -6.24 7.27
CA ILE A 36 -7.50 -6.10 8.02
C ILE A 36 -6.60 -7.32 7.81
N LEU A 37 -5.40 -7.09 7.30
CA LEU A 37 -4.36 -8.11 7.17
C LEU A 37 -3.14 -7.79 8.02
N ASP A 38 -2.75 -8.71 8.90
CA ASP A 38 -1.48 -8.69 9.63
C ASP A 38 -0.60 -9.86 9.18
N ALA A 39 0.47 -9.53 8.44
CA ALA A 39 1.38 -10.50 7.87
C ALA A 39 2.85 -10.19 8.18
N SER A 40 3.68 -11.20 8.53
CA SER A 40 5.12 -10.89 8.70
C SER A 40 5.81 -10.60 7.37
N VAL A 41 5.55 -11.41 6.34
CA VAL A 41 6.15 -11.26 5.00
C VAL A 41 5.08 -11.41 3.94
N VAL A 42 5.00 -10.45 3.02
CA VAL A 42 4.13 -10.47 1.84
C VAL A 42 4.97 -10.29 0.59
N SER A 43 4.91 -11.25 -0.35
CA SER A 43 5.71 -11.10 -1.58
C SER A 43 5.06 -10.13 -2.57
N SER A 44 3.74 -10.15 -2.70
CA SER A 44 3.01 -9.18 -3.52
C SER A 44 1.64 -8.86 -2.93
N VAL A 45 1.29 -7.59 -2.94
CA VAL A 45 -0.06 -7.09 -2.71
C VAL A 45 -0.52 -6.48 -4.04
N SER A 46 -1.69 -6.90 -4.49
CA SER A 46 -2.40 -6.30 -5.62
C SER A 46 -3.81 -6.04 -5.15
N LYS A 47 -4.24 -4.79 -5.12
CA LYS A 47 -5.63 -4.47 -4.83
C LYS A 47 -6.20 -3.57 -5.91
N ASP A 48 -7.45 -3.84 -6.23
CA ASP A 48 -8.33 -3.00 -7.03
C ASP A 48 -9.53 -2.75 -6.12
N ILE A 49 -9.55 -1.58 -5.47
CA ILE A 49 -10.48 -1.25 -4.39
C ILE A 49 -11.48 -0.21 -4.87
N LEU A 50 -12.75 -0.46 -4.58
CA LEU A 50 -13.83 0.51 -4.81
C LEU A 50 -14.88 0.42 -3.70
N ASP A 51 -15.20 1.56 -3.10
CA ASP A 51 -16.04 1.77 -1.92
C ASP A 51 -15.64 0.94 -0.64
N ALA A 52 -14.36 0.65 -0.36
CA ALA A 52 -13.87 -0.06 0.83
C ALA A 52 -12.58 0.49 1.49
N ASP A 53 -12.54 0.54 2.84
CA ASP A 53 -11.38 0.99 3.63
C ASP A 53 -10.58 -0.19 4.21
N ASP A 54 -9.34 -0.43 3.78
CA ASP A 54 -8.51 -1.52 4.29
C ASP A 54 -7.30 -1.09 5.14
N ILE A 55 -6.83 -2.03 5.97
CA ILE A 55 -5.59 -1.87 6.73
C ILE A 55 -4.65 -3.07 6.54
N LEU A 56 -3.43 -2.80 6.07
CA LEU A 56 -2.35 -3.78 5.96
C LEU A 56 -1.20 -3.49 6.92
N TYR A 57 -0.92 -4.45 7.80
CA TYR A 57 0.29 -4.50 8.60
C TYR A 57 1.26 -5.55 8.05
N ALA A 58 2.47 -5.11 7.68
CA ALA A 58 3.53 -6.02 7.27
C ALA A 58 4.92 -5.66 7.80
N SER A 59 5.78 -6.66 8.04
CA SER A 59 7.20 -6.35 8.29
C SER A 59 7.94 -6.16 6.96
N ILE A 60 7.73 -7.05 6.00
CA ILE A 60 8.41 -7.01 4.71
C ILE A 60 7.38 -7.18 3.60
N VAL A 61 7.37 -6.25 2.66
CA VAL A 61 6.58 -6.32 1.44
C VAL A 61 7.50 -6.21 0.23
N SER A 62 7.46 -7.18 -0.68
CA SER A 62 8.28 -7.10 -1.89
C SER A 62 7.66 -6.17 -2.93
N SER A 63 6.35 -6.21 -3.15
CA SER A 63 5.67 -5.32 -4.08
C SER A 63 4.29 -4.97 -3.57
N VAL A 64 3.92 -3.70 -3.71
CA VAL A 64 2.56 -3.19 -3.54
C VAL A 64 2.14 -2.58 -4.86
N LEU A 65 1.00 -3.03 -5.36
CA LEU A 65 0.29 -2.46 -6.50
C LEU A 65 -1.14 -2.18 -6.01
N THR A 66 -1.55 -0.94 -6.02
CA THR A 66 -2.88 -0.53 -5.58
C THR A 66 -3.47 0.41 -6.61
N ASP A 67 -4.70 0.14 -7.00
CA ASP A 67 -5.58 1.03 -7.75
C ASP A 67 -6.76 1.30 -6.82
N ILE A 68 -6.92 2.57 -6.42
CA ILE A 68 -7.88 2.98 -5.38
C ILE A 68 -8.75 4.09 -5.93
N LEU A 69 -10.05 3.93 -5.74
CA LEU A 69 -11.08 4.80 -6.29
C LEU A 69 -12.14 5.07 -5.23
N ASP A 70 -12.27 6.33 -4.80
CA ASP A 70 -13.25 6.81 -3.82
C ASP A 70 -13.08 6.29 -2.35
N ASP A 71 -11.91 5.75 -1.97
CA ASP A 71 -11.65 5.08 -0.66
C ASP A 71 -10.35 5.42 0.06
N ASP A 72 -10.31 5.22 1.38
CA ASP A 72 -9.14 5.53 2.22
C ASP A 72 -8.44 4.26 2.74
N ASP A 73 -7.21 4.01 2.30
CA ASP A 73 -6.43 2.82 2.64
C ASP A 73 -5.22 3.13 3.55
N ILE A 74 -4.86 2.19 4.43
CA ILE A 74 -3.70 2.34 5.32
C ILE A 74 -2.72 1.18 5.23
N LEU A 75 -1.47 1.48 4.85
CA LEU A 75 -0.36 0.54 4.82
C LEU A 75 0.72 0.86 5.86
N TYR A 76 0.99 -0.09 6.75
CA TYR A 76 2.15 -0.09 7.65
C TYR A 76 3.14 -1.17 7.25
N ALA A 77 4.35 -0.77 6.86
CA ALA A 77 5.45 -1.66 6.52
C ALA A 77 6.76 -1.30 7.21
N SER A 78 7.65 -2.27 7.49
CA SER A 78 9.04 -1.92 7.83
C SER A 78 9.89 -1.75 6.58
N VAL A 79 9.80 -2.70 5.64
CA VAL A 79 10.56 -2.68 4.39
C VAL A 79 9.63 -2.93 3.22
N VAL A 80 9.66 -2.03 2.24
CA VAL A 80 8.98 -2.19 0.96
C VAL A 80 9.99 -2.08 -0.18
N SER A 81 10.01 -3.05 -1.09
CA SER A 81 10.90 -2.92 -2.26
C SER A 81 10.29 -2.00 -3.32
N ILE A 82 9.03 -2.22 -3.69
CA ILE A 82 8.35 -1.46 -4.74
C ILE A 82 6.95 -1.09 -4.25
N VAL A 83 6.58 0.16 -4.43
CA VAL A 83 5.22 0.69 -4.31
C VAL A 83 4.84 1.28 -5.66
N SER A 84 3.69 0.88 -6.19
CA SER A 84 3.00 1.56 -7.28
C SER A 84 1.55 1.77 -6.84
N THR A 85 1.10 3.02 -6.83
CA THR A 85 -0.26 3.39 -6.44
C THR A 85 -0.85 4.34 -7.48
N ASP A 86 -2.08 4.08 -7.88
CA ASP A 86 -2.92 4.97 -8.69
C ASP A 86 -4.14 5.29 -7.82
N ILE A 87 -4.35 6.57 -7.51
CA ILE A 87 -5.30 7.03 -6.50
C ILE A 87 -6.19 8.12 -7.11
N LEU A 88 -7.50 7.92 -7.01
CA LEU A 88 -8.52 8.85 -7.51
C LEU A 88 -9.59 9.10 -6.44
N ASP A 89 -9.78 10.37 -6.07
CA ASP A 89 -10.81 10.81 -5.12
C ASP A 89 -10.76 10.09 -3.74
N ALA A 90 -9.55 9.73 -3.29
CA ALA A 90 -9.26 8.80 -2.18
C ALA A 90 -8.10 9.30 -1.30
N ASP A 91 -8.18 9.24 0.03
CA ASP A 91 -7.13 9.73 0.94
C ASP A 91 -6.35 8.58 1.61
N ASP A 92 -5.15 8.26 1.12
CA ASP A 92 -4.34 7.14 1.58
C ASP A 92 -3.22 7.50 2.55
N ILE A 93 -2.84 6.51 3.36
CA ILE A 93 -1.69 6.62 4.26
C ILE A 93 -0.74 5.44 4.15
N LEU A 94 0.51 5.72 3.78
CA LEU A 94 1.61 4.76 3.78
C LEU A 94 2.70 5.13 4.77
N TYR A 95 2.96 4.23 5.71
CA TYR A 95 4.07 4.29 6.64
C TYR A 95 5.07 3.16 6.37
N ALA A 96 6.29 3.52 5.99
CA ALA A 96 7.39 2.57 5.78
C ALA A 96 8.68 3.00 6.51
N SER A 97 9.54 2.06 6.93
CA SER A 97 10.89 2.48 7.35
C SER A 97 11.82 2.62 6.14
N VAL A 98 11.74 1.69 5.19
CA VAL A 98 12.57 1.67 3.99
C VAL A 98 11.71 1.38 2.77
N VAL A 99 11.81 2.24 1.75
CA VAL A 99 11.20 2.05 0.44
C VAL A 99 12.30 2.10 -0.63
N SER A 100 12.40 1.09 -1.48
CA SER A 100 13.42 1.13 -2.54
C SER A 100 12.94 1.92 -3.75
N SER A 101 11.69 1.73 -4.16
CA SER A 101 11.08 2.49 -5.25
C SER A 101 9.61 2.77 -4.95
N MET A 102 9.20 4.00 -5.22
CA MET A 102 7.82 4.48 -5.15
C MET A 102 7.46 5.16 -6.46
N LEU A 103 6.32 4.76 -7.01
CA LEU A 103 5.63 5.42 -8.11
C LEU A 103 4.19 5.67 -7.65
N THR A 104 3.73 6.90 -7.77
CA THR A 104 2.40 7.28 -7.30
C THR A 104 1.82 8.27 -8.30
N ASP A 105 0.59 8.01 -8.74
CA ASP A 105 -0.24 8.92 -9.55
C ASP A 105 -1.48 9.25 -8.70
N ILE A 106 -1.75 10.54 -8.49
CA ILE A 106 -2.77 11.04 -7.57
C ILE A 106 -3.62 12.08 -8.30
N LEU A 107 -4.95 11.88 -8.28
CA LEU A 107 -5.92 12.83 -8.82
C LEU A 107 -7.04 13.11 -7.80
N ASP A 108 -7.24 14.38 -7.48
CA ASP A 108 -8.31 14.86 -6.58
C ASP A 108 -8.32 14.21 -5.17
N ALA A 109 -7.13 13.90 -4.63
CA ALA A 109 -6.90 13.15 -3.38
C ALA A 109 -5.89 13.85 -2.44
N ASP A 110 -5.89 13.57 -1.14
CA ASP A 110 -4.94 14.14 -0.16
C ASP A 110 -4.16 13.04 0.61
N ASP A 111 -3.03 12.59 0.07
CA ASP A 111 -2.29 11.44 0.58
C ASP A 111 -1.14 11.76 1.55
N ILE A 112 -0.81 10.79 2.39
CA ILE A 112 0.36 10.84 3.29
C ILE A 112 1.29 9.64 3.06
N PHE A 113 2.48 9.95 2.53
CA PHE A 113 3.59 9.01 2.39
C PHE A 113 4.71 9.36 3.37
N ASN A 114 4.98 8.48 4.34
CA ASN A 114 6.07 8.66 5.29
C ASN A 114 7.06 7.49 5.22
N ALA A 115 8.32 7.80 4.93
CA ALA A 115 9.39 6.82 4.96
C ALA A 115 10.72 7.32 5.53
N SER A 116 11.40 6.54 6.38
CA SER A 116 12.73 6.96 6.86
C SER A 116 13.77 6.99 5.74
N VAL A 117 13.76 6.02 4.84
CA VAL A 117 14.72 5.91 3.73
C VAL A 117 13.99 5.56 2.44
N MET A 118 14.24 6.34 1.39
CA MET A 118 13.71 6.12 0.07
C MET A 118 14.81 6.19 -1.00
N SER A 119 14.97 5.14 -1.81
CA SER A 119 15.99 5.16 -2.86
C SER A 119 15.52 5.89 -4.11
N SER A 120 14.26 5.74 -4.51
CA SER A 120 13.69 6.43 -5.66
C SER A 120 12.21 6.72 -5.42
N VAL A 121 11.78 7.92 -5.79
CA VAL A 121 10.38 8.33 -5.80
C VAL A 121 10.04 9.04 -7.10
N SER A 122 8.88 8.70 -7.65
CA SER A 122 8.19 9.47 -8.67
C SER A 122 6.76 9.69 -8.20
N THR A 123 6.32 10.94 -8.19
CA THR A 123 4.93 11.30 -7.86
C THR A 123 4.42 12.21 -8.96
N ASP A 124 3.24 11.91 -9.51
CA ASP A 124 2.47 12.79 -10.38
C ASP A 124 1.19 13.15 -9.62
N ILE A 125 0.89 14.44 -9.49
CA ILE A 125 -0.16 14.95 -8.60
C ILE A 125 -0.99 15.96 -9.37
N LEU A 126 -2.31 15.78 -9.39
CA LEU A 126 -3.25 16.71 -9.99
C LEU A 126 -4.38 17.03 -9.01
N ASP A 127 -4.59 18.32 -8.74
CA ASP A 127 -5.69 18.84 -7.90
C ASP A 127 -5.74 18.26 -6.46
N ALA A 128 -4.57 17.92 -5.92
CA ALA A 128 -4.35 17.19 -4.66
C ALA A 128 -3.39 17.93 -3.68
N ASN A 129 -3.41 17.60 -2.37
CA ASN A 129 -2.53 18.20 -1.34
C ASN A 129 -1.70 17.18 -0.55
N ASP A 130 -0.81 16.48 -1.24
CA ASP A 130 -0.09 15.37 -0.62
C ASP A 130 1.10 15.76 0.26
N ILE A 131 1.41 14.86 1.18
CA ILE A 131 2.57 14.93 2.07
C ILE A 131 3.50 13.76 1.79
N LEU A 132 4.67 14.05 1.25
CA LEU A 132 5.80 13.12 1.17
C LEU A 132 6.88 13.48 2.21
N ASP A 133 6.93 12.73 3.31
CA ASP A 133 7.94 12.91 4.37
C ASP A 133 8.97 11.78 4.33
N ALA A 134 10.21 12.11 3.96
CA ALA A 134 11.31 11.17 4.08
C ALA A 134 12.61 11.78 4.60
N SER A 135 13.24 11.07 5.53
CA SER A 135 14.51 11.53 6.13
C SER A 135 15.69 11.42 5.15
N VAL A 136 15.68 10.43 4.28
CA VAL A 136 16.71 10.22 3.26
C VAL A 136 16.05 9.84 1.94
N VAL A 137 16.25 10.66 0.90
CA VAL A 137 15.81 10.36 -0.47
C VAL A 137 17.02 10.40 -1.40
N SER A 138 17.28 9.32 -2.14
CA SER A 138 18.43 9.28 -3.05
C SER A 138 18.12 9.87 -4.43
N SER A 139 16.87 9.75 -4.91
CA SER A 139 16.40 10.31 -6.18
C SER A 139 14.90 10.60 -6.09
N SER A 140 14.48 11.75 -6.61
CA SER A 140 13.07 12.17 -6.62
C SER A 140 12.69 12.86 -7.93
N LEU A 141 11.51 12.55 -8.44
CA LEU A 141 10.79 13.30 -9.46
C LEU A 141 9.37 13.55 -8.93
N ILE A 142 8.95 14.81 -8.90
CA ILE A 142 7.61 15.20 -8.44
C ILE A 142 7.08 16.16 -9.50
N ASP A 143 5.96 15.82 -10.12
CA ASP A 143 5.20 16.67 -11.04
C ASP A 143 3.89 17.09 -10.34
N MET A 144 3.51 18.36 -10.48
CA MET A 144 2.37 19.00 -9.80
C MET A 144 1.75 20.09 -10.70
#